data_AF-A0A945U5C7-F1
#
_entry.id   AF-A0A945U5C7-F1
#
_cell.length_a   1.000
_cell.length_b   1.000
_cell.length_c   1.000
_cell.angle_alpha   90.00
_cell.angle_beta   90.00
_cell.angle_gamma   90.00
#
_symmetry.space_group_name_H-M   'P 1'
#
loop_
_entity.id
_entity.type
_entity.pdbx_description
1 polymer ?
#
loop_
_entity_poly.entity_id
_entity_poly.type
_entity_poly.pdbx_seq_one_letter_code
_entity_poly.pdbx_strand_id
1 'polypeptide(L)'
;SSYLKIQLDNSFGERIMDETGNSTMVDDDSFLDYFKGFYIEATASNTIMYLNPIADKSRTTIYYHITGVDTAVAFNFELGGDACRINLFNTKDSSDLLANTDESYLQSMAGHQIEVFINDVDSLKNTFAGKAINKATISFEMIEDADYPSHESIYLFRETESGNIVFLTDFTIEGDEHFGGVLEGNTYTFNITRYFVQLLTDNNYTNKLYIKSRMGAANANRTIFDNTKTSINIIATDL
;
A
#
# COMPACT_ATOMS: atom_id res chain seq x y z
N SER A 1 -20.76 8.74 -15.28
CA SER A 1 -20.19 7.65 -14.48
C SER A 1 -19.94 6.47 -15.40
N SER A 2 -18.70 6.02 -15.54
CA SER A 2 -18.34 4.84 -16.32
C SER A 2 -18.39 3.61 -15.44
N TYR A 3 -18.85 2.47 -15.96
CA TYR A 3 -18.87 1.19 -15.24
C TYR A 3 -18.45 0.08 -16.20
N LEU A 4 -17.75 -0.93 -15.67
CA LEU A 4 -17.37 -2.13 -16.41
C LEU A 4 -18.55 -3.12 -16.37
N LYS A 5 -18.95 -3.63 -17.54
CA LYS A 5 -19.93 -4.73 -17.65
C LYS A 5 -19.22 -5.94 -18.23
N ILE A 6 -19.27 -7.05 -17.50
CA ILE A 6 -18.79 -8.35 -17.94
C ILE A 6 -20.00 -9.27 -18.01
N GLN A 7 -20.35 -9.73 -19.22
CA GLN A 7 -21.37 -10.76 -19.38
C GLN A 7 -20.71 -12.12 -19.15
N LEU A 8 -21.25 -12.88 -18.21
CA LEU A 8 -20.86 -14.26 -17.99
C LEU A 8 -21.73 -15.18 -18.85
N ASP A 9 -21.24 -16.39 -19.10
CA ASP A 9 -22.02 -17.42 -19.78
C ASP A 9 -23.26 -17.78 -18.97
N ASN A 10 -24.38 -18.04 -19.65
CA ASN A 10 -25.64 -18.39 -18.99
C ASN A 10 -25.50 -19.63 -18.10
N SER A 11 -24.59 -20.55 -18.44
CA SER A 11 -24.28 -21.75 -17.65
C SER A 11 -23.78 -21.43 -16.24
N PHE A 12 -23.14 -20.27 -16.01
CA PHE A 12 -22.81 -19.82 -14.66
C PHE A 12 -24.07 -19.54 -13.84
N GLY A 13 -25.04 -18.84 -14.45
CA GLY A 13 -26.33 -18.54 -13.82
C GLY A 13 -27.12 -19.82 -13.56
N GLU A 14 -27.21 -20.71 -14.55
CA GLU A 14 -27.87 -22.02 -14.42
C GLU A 14 -27.27 -22.84 -13.27
N ARG A 15 -25.94 -22.92 -13.18
CA ARG A 15 -25.24 -23.62 -12.10
C ARG A 15 -25.65 -23.13 -10.70
N ILE A 16 -25.81 -21.81 -10.54
CA ILE A 16 -26.24 -21.22 -9.26
C ILE A 16 -27.72 -21.50 -9.02
N MET A 17 -28.57 -21.38 -10.05
CA MET A 17 -30.02 -21.60 -9.92
C MET A 17 -30.37 -23.07 -9.65
N ASP A 18 -29.63 -24.02 -10.21
CA ASP A 18 -29.82 -25.47 -10.02
C ASP A 18 -29.58 -25.92 -8.57
N GLU A 19 -28.86 -25.13 -7.78
CA GLU A 19 -28.65 -25.37 -6.34
C GLU A 19 -29.80 -24.87 -5.46
N THR A 20 -30.79 -24.17 -6.04
CA THR A 20 -31.94 -23.65 -5.28
C THR A 20 -32.71 -24.79 -4.62
N GLY A 21 -32.82 -24.76 -3.29
CA GLY A 21 -33.50 -25.79 -2.50
C GLY A 21 -32.61 -26.97 -2.09
N ASN A 22 -31.33 -26.98 -2.46
CA ASN A 22 -30.34 -27.93 -1.98
C ASN A 22 -29.66 -27.45 -0.69
N SER A 23 -28.84 -28.32 -0.07
CA SER A 23 -28.08 -28.01 1.14
C SER A 23 -27.04 -26.89 0.97
N THR A 24 -26.68 -26.54 -0.26
CA THR A 24 -25.73 -25.47 -0.61
C THR A 24 -26.34 -24.07 -0.50
N MET A 25 -27.68 -23.97 -0.43
CA MET A 25 -28.44 -22.71 -0.44
C MET A 25 -29.30 -22.52 0.82
N VAL A 26 -28.91 -23.17 1.94
CA VAL A 26 -29.66 -23.11 3.20
C VAL A 26 -29.31 -21.91 4.07
N ASP A 27 -28.06 -21.46 4.00
CA ASP A 27 -27.51 -20.29 4.71
C ASP A 27 -26.27 -19.74 3.99
N ASP A 28 -25.78 -18.60 4.47
CA ASP A 28 -24.63 -17.89 3.88
C ASP A 28 -23.34 -18.72 3.97
N ASP A 29 -23.11 -19.44 5.07
CA ASP A 29 -21.91 -20.27 5.26
C ASP A 29 -21.87 -21.40 4.22
N SER A 30 -22.99 -22.12 4.05
CA SER A 30 -23.11 -23.19 3.06
C SER A 30 -22.93 -22.66 1.63
N PHE A 31 -23.45 -21.45 1.35
CA PHE A 31 -23.30 -20.83 0.04
C PHE A 31 -21.87 -20.38 -0.22
N LEU A 32 -21.17 -19.81 0.77
CA LEU A 32 -19.78 -19.37 0.63
C LEU A 32 -18.80 -20.55 0.50
N ASP A 33 -19.11 -21.69 1.10
CA ASP A 33 -18.38 -22.95 0.90
C ASP A 33 -18.53 -23.47 -0.55
N TYR A 34 -19.73 -23.33 -1.12
CA TYR A 34 -20.03 -23.69 -2.51
C TYR A 34 -19.45 -22.68 -3.53
N PHE A 35 -19.66 -21.39 -3.31
CA PHE A 35 -19.24 -20.29 -4.18
C PHE A 35 -18.27 -19.36 -3.45
N LYS A 36 -16.98 -19.59 -3.67
CA LYS A 36 -15.87 -18.86 -3.03
C LYS A 36 -15.63 -17.44 -3.58
N GLY A 37 -16.51 -16.95 -4.46
CA GLY A 37 -16.40 -15.64 -5.08
C GLY A 37 -15.77 -15.63 -6.47
N PHE A 38 -15.39 -14.44 -6.92
CA PHE A 38 -14.79 -14.22 -8.24
C PHE A 38 -13.29 -14.06 -8.12
N TYR A 39 -12.56 -14.82 -8.94
CA TYR A 39 -11.17 -14.54 -9.25
C TYR A 39 -11.12 -13.73 -10.54
N ILE A 40 -10.60 -12.51 -10.46
CA ILE A 40 -10.48 -11.60 -11.61
C ILE A 40 -9.00 -11.33 -11.83
N GLU A 41 -8.54 -11.62 -13.03
CA GLU A 41 -7.18 -11.34 -13.50
C GLU A 41 -7.24 -10.40 -14.70
N ALA A 42 -6.27 -9.50 -14.78
CA ALA A 42 -6.09 -8.64 -15.94
C ALA A 42 -4.86 -9.12 -16.74
N THR A 43 -5.02 -9.28 -18.05
CA THR A 43 -3.96 -9.77 -18.96
C THR A 43 -3.30 -8.64 -19.77
N ALA A 44 -3.60 -7.38 -19.46
CA ALA A 44 -3.06 -6.22 -20.18
C ALA A 44 -1.64 -5.87 -19.69
N SER A 45 -0.76 -5.49 -20.62
CA SER A 45 0.55 -4.90 -20.33
C SER A 45 0.45 -3.39 -20.18
N ASN A 46 1.31 -2.81 -19.33
CA ASN A 46 1.47 -1.34 -19.16
C ASN A 46 0.17 -0.58 -18.89
N THR A 47 -0.82 -1.23 -18.28
CA THR A 47 -2.13 -0.64 -18.01
C THR A 47 -2.50 -0.86 -16.54
N ILE A 48 -3.15 0.14 -15.94
CA ILE A 48 -3.70 0.06 -14.59
C ILE A 48 -5.19 0.36 -14.68
N MET A 49 -6.01 -0.47 -14.04
CA MET A 49 -7.45 -0.24 -13.92
C MET A 49 -7.83 -0.21 -12.45
N TYR A 50 -8.41 0.91 -12.02
CA TYR A 50 -9.00 1.04 -10.70
C TYR A 50 -10.50 0.75 -10.78
N LEU A 51 -10.96 -0.22 -9.99
CA LEU A 51 -12.39 -0.51 -9.83
C LEU A 51 -12.78 -0.18 -8.39
N ASN A 52 -13.89 0.54 -8.22
CA ASN A 52 -14.49 0.76 -6.92
C ASN A 52 -15.61 -0.27 -6.67
N PRO A 53 -15.35 -1.39 -5.98
CA PRO A 53 -16.32 -2.44 -5.78
C PRO A 53 -17.43 -2.10 -4.77
N ILE A 54 -17.37 -0.95 -4.08
CA ILE A 54 -18.43 -0.48 -3.15
C ILE A 54 -19.36 0.57 -3.75
N ALA A 55 -19.16 0.95 -5.01
CA ALA A 55 -20.08 1.87 -5.67
C ALA A 55 -21.47 1.23 -5.88
N ASP A 56 -22.54 2.04 -5.91
CA ASP A 56 -23.95 1.60 -5.99
C ASP A 56 -24.29 0.62 -7.13
N LYS A 57 -23.43 0.51 -8.15
CA LYS A 57 -23.62 -0.37 -9.31
C LYS A 57 -22.71 -1.59 -9.33
N SER A 58 -21.91 -1.79 -8.29
CA SER A 58 -20.98 -2.92 -8.17
C SER A 58 -21.72 -4.16 -7.66
N ARG A 59 -22.23 -4.94 -8.61
CA ARG A 59 -23.02 -6.14 -8.36
C ARG A 59 -22.84 -7.17 -9.46
N THR A 60 -23.08 -8.44 -9.13
CA THR A 60 -23.37 -9.48 -10.12
C THR A 60 -24.88 -9.70 -10.14
N THR A 61 -25.48 -9.73 -11.33
CA THR A 61 -26.92 -9.96 -11.47
C THR A 61 -27.16 -11.20 -12.32
N ILE A 62 -27.92 -12.16 -11.78
CA ILE A 62 -28.48 -13.28 -12.53
C ILE A 62 -29.89 -12.89 -12.93
N TYR A 63 -30.17 -12.87 -14.23
CA TYR A 63 -31.52 -12.72 -14.76
C TYR A 63 -32.10 -14.10 -15.04
N TYR A 64 -33.28 -14.40 -14.51
CA TYR A 64 -33.93 -15.70 -14.63
C TYR A 64 -35.44 -15.58 -14.83
N HIS A 65 -36.04 -16.65 -15.36
CA HIS A 65 -37.48 -16.75 -15.55
C HIS A 65 -38.07 -17.76 -14.58
N ILE A 66 -39.27 -17.45 -14.09
CA ILE A 66 -40.06 -18.37 -13.28
C ILE A 66 -41.23 -18.84 -14.14
N THR A 67 -41.44 -20.16 -14.22
CA THR A 67 -42.57 -20.73 -14.96
C THR A 67 -43.89 -20.12 -14.48
N GLY A 68 -44.67 -19.55 -15.41
CA GLY A 68 -45.94 -18.88 -15.10
C GLY A 68 -45.82 -17.39 -14.75
N VAL A 69 -44.61 -16.82 -14.79
CA VAL A 69 -44.36 -15.38 -14.65
C VAL A 69 -43.80 -14.83 -15.96
N ASP A 70 -44.48 -13.85 -16.55
CA ASP A 70 -44.12 -13.27 -17.86
C ASP A 70 -42.96 -12.26 -17.79
N THR A 71 -42.58 -11.84 -16.58
CA THR A 71 -41.51 -10.87 -16.35
C THR A 71 -40.22 -11.56 -15.94
N ALA A 72 -39.10 -11.18 -16.57
CA ALA A 72 -37.77 -11.58 -16.13
C ALA A 72 -37.49 -11.08 -14.70
N VAL A 73 -37.00 -11.96 -13.83
CA VAL A 73 -36.63 -11.67 -12.45
C VAL A 73 -35.12 -11.53 -12.35
N ALA A 74 -34.63 -10.73 -11.40
CA ALA A 74 -33.21 -10.50 -11.18
C ALA A 74 -32.83 -10.90 -9.75
N PHE A 75 -31.76 -11.69 -9.62
CA PHE A 75 -31.10 -11.98 -8.37
C PHE A 75 -29.76 -11.25 -8.33
N ASN A 76 -29.56 -10.38 -7.33
CA ASN A 76 -28.39 -9.53 -7.22
C ASN A 76 -27.47 -10.02 -6.10
N PHE A 77 -26.21 -10.26 -6.43
CA PHE A 77 -25.11 -10.37 -5.48
C PHE A 77 -24.41 -9.03 -5.38
N GLU A 78 -24.49 -8.40 -4.22
CA GLU A 78 -23.77 -7.15 -3.96
C GLU A 78 -22.29 -7.44 -3.67
N LEU A 79 -21.39 -6.61 -4.20
CA LEU A 79 -19.94 -6.72 -3.95
C LEU A 79 -19.48 -5.83 -2.77
N GLY A 80 -20.44 -5.14 -2.13
CA GLY A 80 -20.26 -4.27 -0.97
C GLY A 80 -20.32 -4.98 0.38
N GLY A 81 -20.24 -4.22 1.47
CA GLY A 81 -20.42 -4.72 2.84
C GLY A 81 -19.32 -5.68 3.32
N ASP A 82 -19.73 -6.82 3.86
CA ASP A 82 -18.89 -7.86 4.49
C ASP A 82 -18.12 -8.74 3.49
N ALA A 83 -18.21 -8.45 2.18
CA ALA A 83 -17.46 -9.17 1.16
C ALA A 83 -15.94 -9.02 1.36
N CYS A 84 -15.25 -10.13 1.58
CA CYS A 84 -13.79 -10.16 1.66
C CYS A 84 -13.17 -9.79 0.30
N ARG A 85 -12.15 -8.92 0.32
CA ARG A 85 -11.42 -8.50 -0.88
C ARG A 85 -9.94 -8.67 -0.68
N ILE A 86 -9.32 -9.34 -1.64
CA ILE A 86 -7.88 -9.60 -1.64
C ILE A 86 -7.33 -9.12 -2.97
N ASN A 87 -6.47 -8.11 -2.93
CA ASN A 87 -5.69 -7.71 -4.09
C ASN A 87 -4.36 -8.46 -4.06
N LEU A 88 -4.08 -9.23 -5.11
CA LEU A 88 -2.83 -9.96 -5.28
C LEU A 88 -2.04 -9.31 -6.40
N PHE A 89 -0.75 -9.10 -6.16
CA PHE A 89 0.15 -8.47 -7.11
C PHE A 89 1.39 -9.34 -7.27
N ASN A 90 1.79 -9.55 -8.52
CA ASN A 90 3.03 -10.22 -8.84
C ASN A 90 4.20 -9.25 -8.67
N THR A 91 5.37 -9.78 -8.30
CA THR A 91 6.62 -9.02 -8.31
C THR A 91 6.88 -8.50 -9.71
N LYS A 92 7.32 -7.25 -9.81
CA LYS A 92 7.64 -6.62 -11.09
C LYS A 92 9.11 -6.78 -11.42
N ASP A 93 9.39 -7.06 -12.69
CA ASP A 93 10.76 -7.06 -13.21
C ASP A 93 11.34 -5.64 -13.15
N SER A 94 12.56 -5.53 -12.65
CA SER A 94 13.30 -4.29 -12.47
C SER A 94 14.37 -4.08 -13.55
N SER A 95 14.51 -5.00 -14.51
CA SER A 95 15.58 -4.97 -15.52
C SER A 95 15.56 -3.72 -16.41
N ASP A 96 14.39 -3.11 -16.59
CA ASP A 96 14.21 -1.88 -17.37
C ASP A 96 14.38 -0.59 -16.55
N LEU A 97 14.57 -0.68 -15.23
CA LEU A 97 14.91 0.50 -14.42
C LEU A 97 16.35 0.91 -14.69
N LEU A 98 16.52 2.02 -15.40
CA LEU A 98 17.83 2.65 -15.53
C LEU A 98 18.27 3.12 -14.14
N ALA A 99 19.46 2.69 -13.72
CA ALA A 99 20.05 3.14 -12.49
C ALA A 99 20.37 4.65 -12.60
N ASN A 100 19.56 5.47 -11.95
CA ASN A 100 19.84 6.88 -11.69
C ASN A 100 20.27 7.01 -10.24
N THR A 101 21.42 7.64 -9.97
CA THR A 101 21.88 7.88 -8.60
C THR A 101 21.14 9.02 -7.93
N ASP A 102 20.59 9.93 -8.73
CA ASP A 102 19.97 11.17 -8.25
C ASP A 102 18.48 11.00 -7.99
N GLU A 103 17.90 9.87 -8.41
CA GLU A 103 16.47 9.58 -8.26
C GLU A 103 16.22 8.20 -7.64
N SER A 104 15.13 8.08 -6.88
CA SER A 104 14.63 6.80 -6.39
C SER A 104 13.14 6.66 -6.68
N TYR A 105 12.68 5.44 -6.97
CA TYR A 105 11.31 5.19 -7.42
C TYR A 105 10.55 4.31 -6.42
N LEU A 106 9.44 4.83 -5.89
CA LEU A 106 8.52 4.10 -5.03
C LEU A 106 7.24 3.76 -5.81
N GLN A 107 6.79 2.51 -5.70
CA GLN A 107 5.58 2.08 -6.39
C GLN A 107 4.76 1.06 -5.59
N SER A 108 3.45 1.31 -5.50
CA SER A 108 2.46 0.37 -4.98
C SER A 108 2.30 -0.91 -5.83
N MET A 109 1.37 -1.79 -5.45
CA MET A 109 1.02 -3.02 -6.19
C MET A 109 2.20 -3.99 -6.36
N ALA A 110 2.86 -4.33 -5.24
CA ALA A 110 4.11 -5.11 -5.20
C ALA A 110 5.23 -4.54 -6.10
N GLY A 111 5.22 -3.22 -6.27
CA GLY A 111 6.29 -2.48 -6.92
C GLY A 111 7.50 -2.25 -6.00
N HIS A 112 8.35 -1.34 -6.44
CA HIS A 112 9.63 -1.06 -5.79
C HIS A 112 9.46 -0.34 -4.45
N GLN A 113 10.36 -0.67 -3.53
CA GLN A 113 10.58 -0.01 -2.24
C GLN A 113 11.96 0.62 -2.27
N ILE A 114 12.20 1.63 -1.44
CA ILE A 114 13.47 2.37 -1.43
C ILE A 114 14.24 2.01 -0.16
N GLU A 115 15.52 1.68 -0.33
CA GLU A 115 16.47 1.56 0.78
C GLU A 115 17.18 2.90 0.99
N VAL A 116 17.27 3.32 2.25
CA VAL A 116 17.96 4.56 2.64
C VAL A 116 19.02 4.21 3.67
N PHE A 117 20.24 4.67 3.46
CA PHE A 117 21.36 4.43 4.38
C PHE A 117 21.83 5.74 5.01
N ILE A 118 21.90 5.79 6.33
CA ILE A 118 22.59 6.88 7.03
C ILE A 118 24.06 6.52 7.11
N ASN A 119 24.87 7.15 6.26
CA ASN A 119 26.31 6.94 6.22
C ASN A 119 27.04 7.72 7.32
N ASP A 120 28.31 7.37 7.55
CA ASP A 120 29.22 8.07 8.47
C ASP A 120 28.69 8.22 9.91
N VAL A 121 28.01 7.18 10.41
CA VAL A 121 27.41 7.17 11.76
C VAL A 121 28.44 7.48 12.86
N ASP A 122 29.67 7.00 12.74
CA ASP A 122 30.74 7.31 13.71
C ASP A 122 31.10 8.80 13.73
N SER A 123 31.05 9.47 12.57
CA SER A 123 31.22 10.92 12.52
C SER A 123 30.07 11.64 13.23
N LEU A 124 28.83 11.20 13.01
CA LEU A 124 27.66 11.75 13.70
C LEU A 124 27.77 11.56 15.23
N LYS A 125 28.21 10.38 15.69
CA LYS A 125 28.47 10.12 17.12
C LYS A 125 29.45 11.11 17.71
N ASN A 126 30.54 11.40 17.01
CA ASN A 126 31.53 12.39 17.44
C ASN A 126 30.97 13.81 17.44
N THR A 127 30.23 14.21 16.39
CA THR A 127 29.64 15.54 16.28
C THR A 127 28.64 15.83 17.41
N PHE A 128 27.87 14.83 17.83
CA PHE A 128 26.85 14.96 18.87
C PHE A 128 27.29 14.45 20.25
N ALA A 129 28.58 14.13 20.42
CA ALA A 129 29.13 13.77 21.72
C ALA A 129 28.95 14.92 22.72
N GLY A 130 28.42 14.62 23.90
CA GLY A 130 28.16 15.63 24.93
C GLY A 130 26.98 16.58 24.62
N LYS A 131 26.11 16.23 23.66
CA LYS A 131 24.90 16.99 23.36
C LYS A 131 23.64 16.19 23.65
N ALA A 132 22.58 16.87 24.09
CA ALA A 132 21.23 16.33 24.15
C ALA A 132 20.50 16.60 22.82
N ILE A 133 19.99 15.54 22.18
CA ILE A 133 19.16 15.68 20.97
C ILE A 133 17.72 16.01 21.39
N ASN A 134 17.24 17.21 21.04
CA ASN A 134 15.89 17.65 21.36
C ASN A 134 14.88 17.25 20.27
N LYS A 135 15.32 17.28 19.01
CA LYS A 135 14.51 16.89 17.85
C LYS A 135 15.41 16.47 16.70
N ALA A 136 15.02 15.40 15.99
CA ALA A 136 15.56 15.06 14.69
C ALA A 136 14.43 14.76 13.71
N THR A 137 14.50 15.32 12.50
CA THR A 137 13.56 15.02 11.42
C THR A 137 14.32 14.66 10.16
N ILE A 138 13.79 13.72 9.38
CA ILE A 138 14.28 13.42 8.03
C ILE A 138 13.22 13.80 7.01
N SER A 139 13.64 14.45 5.93
CA SER A 139 12.77 14.94 4.87
C SER A 139 13.23 14.42 3.52
N PHE A 140 12.26 14.01 2.71
CA PHE A 140 12.46 13.54 1.34
C PHE A 140 11.62 14.39 0.39
N GLU A 141 12.25 15.04 -0.58
CA GLU A 141 11.54 15.79 -1.63
C GLU A 141 11.23 14.88 -2.82
N MET A 142 10.02 15.01 -3.35
CA MET A 142 9.60 14.32 -4.56
C MET A 142 9.71 15.22 -5.79
N ILE A 143 9.93 14.57 -6.93
CA ILE A 143 9.79 15.17 -8.26
C ILE A 143 8.35 14.93 -8.70
N GLU A 144 7.64 16.01 -9.04
CA GLU A 144 6.27 15.91 -9.53
C GLU A 144 6.24 15.26 -10.92
N ASP A 145 5.37 14.27 -11.07
CA ASP A 145 5.11 13.58 -12.32
C ASP A 145 3.63 13.82 -12.70
N ALA A 146 3.42 14.41 -13.88
CA ALA A 146 2.08 14.75 -14.37
C ALA A 146 1.27 13.53 -14.81
N ASP A 147 1.96 12.42 -15.15
CA ASP A 147 1.32 11.20 -15.66
C ASP A 147 0.87 10.28 -14.54
N TYR A 148 1.53 10.35 -13.37
CA TYR A 148 1.26 9.45 -12.25
C TYR A 148 1.11 10.19 -10.91
N PRO A 149 0.00 9.98 -10.19
CA PRO A 149 -0.17 10.60 -8.89
C PRO A 149 0.85 10.02 -7.89
N SER A 150 1.46 10.92 -7.12
CA SER A 150 2.32 10.57 -5.99
C SER A 150 1.52 10.00 -4.82
N HIS A 151 2.20 9.27 -3.96
CA HIS A 151 1.60 8.77 -2.73
C HIS A 151 1.24 9.94 -1.81
N GLU A 152 0.00 9.99 -1.31
CA GLU A 152 -0.39 11.01 -0.30
C GLU A 152 0.37 10.81 1.02
N SER A 153 0.83 9.59 1.28
CA SER A 153 1.65 9.27 2.44
C SER A 153 2.48 8.01 2.24
N ILE A 154 3.59 7.94 2.97
CA ILE A 154 4.56 6.86 2.97
C ILE A 154 4.93 6.47 4.41
N TYR A 155 5.47 5.27 4.58
CA TYR A 155 6.01 4.80 5.83
C TYR A 155 7.53 4.66 5.77
N LEU A 156 8.17 4.95 6.89
CA LEU A 156 9.60 4.75 7.10
C LEU A 156 9.81 3.63 8.13
N PHE A 157 10.63 2.66 7.75
CA PHE A 157 11.00 1.50 8.57
C PHE A 157 12.51 1.44 8.74
N ARG A 158 12.97 0.63 9.69
CA ARG A 158 14.36 0.16 9.77
C ARG A 158 14.43 -1.35 9.59
N GLU A 159 15.56 -1.83 9.12
CA GLU A 159 15.91 -3.25 9.17
C GLU A 159 16.70 -3.54 10.44
N THR A 160 16.32 -4.53 11.26
CA THR A 160 17.11 -4.93 12.44
C THR A 160 18.34 -5.75 12.05
N GLU A 161 19.30 -5.97 12.95
CA GLU A 161 20.46 -6.84 12.67
C GLU A 161 20.07 -8.27 12.25
N SER A 162 18.90 -8.74 12.70
CA SER A 162 18.31 -10.02 12.31
C SER A 162 17.60 -10.02 10.95
N GLY A 163 17.62 -8.91 10.21
CA GLY A 163 17.00 -8.76 8.90
C GLY A 163 15.49 -8.47 8.92
N ASN A 164 14.91 -8.18 10.09
CA ASN A 164 13.48 -7.89 10.18
C ASN A 164 13.19 -6.41 9.86
N ILE A 165 12.19 -6.16 9.02
CA ILE A 165 11.73 -4.80 8.74
C ILE A 165 10.69 -4.38 9.77
N VAL A 166 11.01 -3.37 10.59
CA VAL A 166 10.17 -2.90 11.69
C VAL A 166 10.00 -1.39 11.64
N PHE A 167 8.89 -0.89 12.17
CA PHE A 167 8.69 0.54 12.33
C PHE A 167 9.76 1.15 13.24
N LEU A 168 10.04 2.44 13.02
CA LEU A 168 10.90 3.20 13.92
C LEU A 168 10.25 3.34 15.31
N THR A 169 11.08 3.52 16.33
CA THR A 169 10.59 3.68 17.71
C THR A 169 9.74 4.93 17.89
N ASP A 170 9.95 5.96 17.08
CA ASP A 170 9.10 7.14 17.00
C ASP A 170 7.65 6.75 16.65
N PHE A 171 7.44 5.89 15.66
CA PHE A 171 6.10 5.40 15.30
C PHE A 171 5.48 4.50 16.38
N THR A 172 6.25 3.54 16.91
CA THR A 172 5.68 2.54 17.83
C THR A 172 5.34 3.11 19.21
N ILE A 173 5.98 4.21 19.62
CA ILE A 173 5.76 4.85 20.92
C ILE A 173 4.85 6.07 20.82
N GLU A 174 5.06 6.93 19.80
CA GLU A 174 4.33 8.21 19.67
C GLU A 174 3.08 8.08 18.79
N GLY A 175 3.04 7.07 17.91
CA GLY A 175 1.92 6.81 17.02
C GLY A 175 2.00 7.54 15.68
N ASP A 176 1.05 7.21 14.80
CA ASP A 176 1.00 7.66 13.41
C ASP A 176 0.92 9.19 13.27
N GLU A 177 0.12 9.86 14.10
CA GLU A 177 -0.08 11.31 14.06
C GLU A 177 1.20 12.10 14.33
N HIS A 178 2.13 11.55 15.12
CA HIS A 178 3.39 12.21 15.48
C HIS A 178 4.57 11.78 14.60
N PHE A 179 4.45 10.67 13.88
CA PHE A 179 5.54 10.11 13.08
C PHE A 179 5.73 10.84 11.76
N GLY A 180 4.65 11.29 11.11
CA GLY A 180 4.68 12.03 9.85
C GLY A 180 4.58 11.13 8.61
N GLY A 181 5.26 11.53 7.53
CA GLY A 181 5.24 10.81 6.25
C GLY A 181 4.04 11.11 5.36
N VAL A 182 3.26 12.15 5.67
CA VAL A 182 2.23 12.71 4.78
C VAL A 182 2.89 13.71 3.83
N LEU A 183 2.44 13.73 2.58
CA LEU A 183 2.93 14.67 1.57
C LEU A 183 2.42 16.09 1.87
N GLU A 184 3.34 17.03 2.09
CA GLU A 184 3.03 18.45 2.22
C GLU A 184 3.84 19.24 1.19
N GLY A 185 3.14 19.87 0.23
CA GLY A 185 3.79 20.39 -0.97
C GLY A 185 4.45 19.24 -1.74
N ASN A 186 5.79 19.26 -1.83
CA ASN A 186 6.57 18.20 -2.49
C ASN A 186 7.43 17.41 -1.48
N THR A 187 7.14 17.49 -0.18
CA THR A 187 8.03 16.92 0.84
C THR A 187 7.29 15.98 1.77
N TYR A 188 7.91 14.83 2.04
CA TYR A 188 7.54 13.94 3.14
C TYR A 188 8.51 14.15 4.29
N THR A 189 7.99 14.49 5.47
CA THR A 189 8.81 14.71 6.67
C THR A 189 8.45 13.71 7.76
N PHE A 190 9.46 13.10 8.38
CA PHE A 190 9.30 12.19 9.51
C PHE A 190 9.99 12.72 10.76
N ASN A 191 9.35 12.52 11.92
CA ASN A 191 10.05 12.62 13.21
C ASN A 191 10.83 11.33 13.45
N ILE A 192 12.13 11.46 13.66
CA ILE A 192 13.06 10.35 13.88
C ILE A 192 13.93 10.58 15.11
N THR A 193 13.47 11.39 16.07
CA THR A 193 14.25 11.80 17.24
C THR A 193 14.72 10.59 18.04
N ARG A 194 13.83 9.62 18.32
CA ARG A 194 14.15 8.43 19.11
C ARG A 194 15.05 7.49 18.32
N TYR A 195 14.72 7.26 17.06
CA TYR A 195 15.56 6.49 16.14
C TYR A 195 16.98 7.05 16.08
N PHE A 196 17.13 8.37 15.91
CA PHE A 196 18.42 9.03 15.77
C PHE A 196 19.25 8.93 17.05
N VAL A 197 18.65 9.15 18.23
CA VAL A 197 19.35 8.92 19.51
C VAL A 197 19.82 7.47 19.63
N GLN A 198 18.96 6.50 19.31
CA GLN A 198 19.34 5.08 19.38
C GLN A 198 20.49 4.75 18.42
N LEU A 199 20.45 5.26 17.19
CA LEU A 199 21.52 5.11 16.21
C LEU A 199 22.88 5.62 16.72
N LEU A 200 22.88 6.71 17.49
CA LEU A 200 24.11 7.29 18.06
C LEU A 200 24.60 6.55 19.31
N THR A 201 23.69 6.01 20.14
CA THR A 201 24.06 5.46 21.45
C THR A 201 24.18 3.94 21.50
N ASP A 202 23.53 3.23 20.59
CA ASP A 202 23.52 1.76 20.53
C ASP A 202 24.26 1.29 19.28
N ASN A 203 25.40 0.62 19.49
CA ASN A 203 26.26 0.16 18.40
C ASN A 203 25.64 -0.95 17.55
N ASN A 204 24.58 -1.60 18.05
CA ASN A 204 23.84 -2.65 17.33
C ASN A 204 22.61 -2.07 16.61
N TYR A 205 22.42 -0.75 16.68
CA TYR A 205 21.29 -0.09 16.07
C TYR A 205 21.60 0.26 14.62
N THR A 206 20.77 -0.24 13.73
CA THR A 206 21.02 -0.23 12.29
C THR A 206 20.74 1.13 11.65
N ASN A 207 21.58 1.49 10.68
CA ASN A 207 21.52 2.71 9.89
C ASN A 207 20.75 2.54 8.56
N LYS A 208 20.17 1.35 8.34
CA LYS A 208 19.46 0.98 7.13
C LYS A 208 17.95 1.12 7.31
N LEU A 209 17.39 2.00 6.50
CA LEU A 209 15.98 2.40 6.49
C LEU A 209 15.30 1.96 5.21
N TYR A 210 13.97 1.87 5.25
CA TYR A 210 13.13 1.52 4.12
C TYR A 210 11.96 2.48 4.00
N ILE A 211 11.74 3.02 2.80
CA ILE A 211 10.52 3.75 2.47
C ILE A 211 9.57 2.78 1.78
N LYS A 212 8.32 2.71 2.26
CA LYS A 212 7.24 1.92 1.64
C LYS A 212 5.97 2.75 1.48
N SER A 213 5.21 2.45 0.44
CA SER A 213 3.91 3.05 0.16
C SER A 213 2.90 2.76 1.28
N ARG A 214 2.22 3.78 1.80
CA ARG A 214 1.04 3.55 2.64
C ARG A 214 -0.11 3.03 1.79
N MET A 215 -0.83 2.02 2.29
CA MET A 215 -1.91 1.35 1.56
C MET A 215 -1.52 0.85 0.16
N GLY A 216 -0.28 0.39 -0.02
CA GLY A 216 0.23 -0.02 -1.34
C GLY A 216 -0.52 -1.17 -2.02
N ALA A 217 -1.40 -1.87 -1.31
CA ALA A 217 -2.29 -2.88 -1.87
C ALA A 217 -3.63 -2.31 -2.39
N ALA A 218 -3.92 -1.03 -2.15
CA ALA A 218 -5.21 -0.40 -2.44
C ALA A 218 -5.10 0.84 -3.34
N ASN A 219 -3.89 1.21 -3.77
CA ASN A 219 -3.65 2.27 -4.73
C ASN A 219 -2.58 1.84 -5.76
N ALA A 220 -2.41 2.65 -6.79
CA ALA A 220 -1.47 2.40 -7.88
C ALA A 220 -0.44 3.53 -8.04
N ASN A 221 -0.23 4.30 -6.98
CA ASN A 221 0.55 5.54 -7.02
C ASN A 221 2.03 5.25 -7.25
N ARG A 222 2.73 6.28 -7.75
CA ARG A 222 4.16 6.26 -8.06
C ARG A 222 4.77 7.56 -7.55
N THR A 223 5.83 7.47 -6.78
CA THR A 223 6.58 8.64 -6.31
C THR A 223 8.01 8.53 -6.78
N ILE A 224 8.50 9.61 -7.40
CA ILE A 224 9.90 9.80 -7.73
C ILE A 224 10.50 10.71 -6.65
N PHE A 225 11.58 10.27 -6.01
CA PHE A 225 12.31 11.07 -5.02
C PHE A 225 13.54 11.70 -5.64
N ASP A 226 13.80 12.95 -5.31
CA ASP A 226 15.07 13.63 -5.61
C ASP A 226 16.06 13.30 -4.49
N ASN A 227 16.99 12.39 -4.76
CA ASN A 227 17.97 11.93 -3.79
C ASN A 227 18.90 13.07 -3.34
N THR A 228 19.07 14.13 -4.15
CA THR A 228 19.91 15.29 -3.82
C THR A 228 19.25 16.24 -2.81
N LYS A 229 17.94 16.09 -2.59
CA LYS A 229 17.14 16.91 -1.67
C LYS A 229 16.64 16.15 -0.45
N THR A 230 17.34 15.07 -0.09
CA THR A 230 17.13 14.41 1.20
C THR A 230 17.92 15.13 2.28
N SER A 231 17.28 15.43 3.42
CA SER A 231 17.94 16.14 4.52
C SER A 231 17.52 15.63 5.89
N ILE A 232 18.47 15.66 6.84
CA ILE A 232 18.20 15.45 8.26
C ILE A 232 18.39 16.79 8.98
N ASN A 233 17.37 17.25 9.69
CA ASN A 233 17.44 18.43 10.55
C ASN A 233 17.53 17.98 12.01
N ILE A 234 18.50 18.53 12.75
CA ILE A 234 18.77 18.15 14.14
C ILE A 234 18.84 19.40 15.00
N ILE A 235 18.07 19.40 16.08
CA ILE A 235 18.09 20.41 17.13
C ILE A 235 18.69 19.76 18.37
N ALA A 236 19.83 20.28 18.84
CA ALA A 236 20.53 19.75 19.99
C ALA A 236 21.04 20.86 20.91
N THR A 237 21.22 20.55 22.19
CA THR A 237 21.76 21.45 23.21
C THR A 237 23.03 20.83 23.80
N ASP A 238 23.99 21.67 24.19
CA ASP A 238 25.15 21.20 24.96
C ASP A 238 24.73 20.72 26.36
N LEU A 239 25.35 19.64 26.84
CA LEU A 239 25.16 19.10 28.19
C LEU A 239 26.01 19.82 29.25
#